data_AF-A0A958R1Z8-F1
#
_entry.id   AF-A0A958R1Z8-F1
#
_cell.length_a   1.000
_cell.length_b   1.000
_cell.length_c   1.000
_cell.angle_alpha   90.00
_cell.angle_beta   90.00
_cell.angle_gamma   90.00
#
_symmetry.space_group_name_H-M   'P 1'
#
loop_
_entity.id
_entity.type
_entity.pdbx_description
1 polymer ?
#
loop_
_entity_poly.entity_id
_entity_poly.type
_entity_poly.pdbx_seq_one_letter_code
_entity_poly.pdbx_strand_id
1 'polypeptide(L)'
;MEDGLQIDQSKSGDQLLLTFRGDINENADFSGVELSGAKEIVLDMAQIRLLNSVGLRSWLLWIKTFAGDRSLVFINCPRHVVDQMNILDGFLPLSARVESFFVPYFCEHCEKTDSVLAVRGKDYMEATANAKEGVTLPDEKTCPHCNQQMEMDVLKDRYFSFLKHKK
;
A
#
# COMPACT_ATOMS: atom_id res chain seq x y z
N MET A 1 -15.72 9.07 -19.14
CA MET A 1 -14.52 8.38 -19.65
C MET A 1 -13.85 7.80 -18.43
N GLU A 2 -13.82 6.48 -18.29
CA GLU A 2 -12.97 5.86 -17.26
C GLU A 2 -11.53 6.04 -17.73
N ASP A 3 -10.81 6.97 -17.11
CA ASP A 3 -9.38 7.12 -17.35
C ASP A 3 -8.69 5.81 -16.91
N GLY A 4 -8.07 5.12 -17.88
CA GLY A 4 -7.28 3.93 -17.61
C GLY A 4 -6.11 4.21 -16.67
N LEU A 5 -5.47 3.14 -16.18
CA LEU A 5 -4.30 3.25 -15.31
C LEU A 5 -3.20 4.07 -15.97
N GLN A 6 -2.78 5.15 -15.30
CA GLN A 6 -1.61 5.94 -15.69
C GLN A 6 -0.43 5.58 -14.78
N ILE A 7 0.75 5.46 -15.37
CA ILE A 7 1.98 5.10 -14.66
C ILE A 7 3.08 6.10 -15.04
N ASP A 8 3.39 7.00 -14.12
CA ASP A 8 4.53 7.91 -14.25
C ASP A 8 5.80 7.21 -13.77
N GLN A 9 6.93 7.42 -14.45
CA GLN A 9 8.22 6.80 -14.13
C GLN A 9 9.28 7.87 -13.89
N SER A 10 10.00 7.77 -12.77
CA SER A 10 11.14 8.64 -12.46
C SER A 10 12.29 7.81 -11.93
N LYS A 11 13.46 7.91 -12.58
CA LYS A 11 14.66 7.14 -12.22
C LYS A 11 15.71 8.04 -11.58
N SER A 12 16.23 7.61 -10.44
CA SER A 12 17.34 8.27 -9.74
C SER A 12 18.37 7.21 -9.32
N GLY A 13 19.48 7.15 -10.06
CA GLY A 13 20.50 6.11 -9.88
C GLY A 13 19.91 4.70 -10.06
N ASP A 14 20.07 3.87 -9.03
CA ASP A 14 19.57 2.49 -9.00
C ASP A 14 18.10 2.38 -8.53
N GLN A 15 17.45 3.51 -8.21
CA GLN A 15 16.05 3.54 -7.78
C GLN A 15 15.13 3.97 -8.93
N LEU A 16 14.02 3.27 -9.08
CA LEU A 16 12.92 3.62 -9.99
C LEU A 16 11.65 3.88 -9.18
N LEU A 17 11.12 5.09 -9.27
CA LEU A 17 9.81 5.45 -8.74
C LEU A 17 8.74 5.26 -9.83
N LEU A 18 7.72 4.50 -9.50
CA LEU A 18 6.51 4.30 -10.29
C LEU A 18 5.33 4.92 -9.54
N THR A 19 4.70 5.95 -10.11
CA THR A 19 3.52 6.57 -9.54
C THR A 19 2.28 6.14 -10.32
N PHE A 20 1.38 5.41 -9.65
CA PHE A 20 0.18 4.88 -10.26
C PHE A 20 -1.02 5.77 -9.99
N ARG A 21 -1.81 6.10 -11.02
CA ARG A 21 -3.02 6.90 -10.91
C ARG A 21 -4.17 6.24 -11.66
N GLY A 22 -5.32 6.11 -11.01
CA GLY A 22 -6.52 5.53 -11.61
C GLY A 22 -6.81 4.12 -11.08
N ASP A 23 -7.27 3.25 -11.96
CA ASP A 23 -7.86 1.97 -11.57
C ASP A 23 -7.03 0.80 -12.12
N ILE A 24 -6.71 -0.17 -11.25
CA ILE A 24 -6.12 -1.44 -11.65
C ILE A 24 -7.29 -2.40 -11.93
N ASN A 25 -7.72 -2.41 -13.19
CA ASN A 25 -8.85 -3.21 -13.69
C ASN A 25 -8.47 -3.96 -14.98
N GLU A 26 -9.45 -4.42 -15.76
CA GLU A 26 -9.29 -5.13 -17.04
C GLU A 26 -8.43 -4.36 -18.07
N ASN A 27 -8.43 -3.03 -17.98
CA ASN A 27 -7.76 -2.14 -18.91
C ASN A 27 -6.38 -1.68 -18.41
N ALA A 28 -5.93 -2.16 -17.25
CA ALA A 28 -4.62 -1.84 -16.71
C ALA A 28 -3.51 -2.42 -17.60
N ASP A 29 -2.66 -1.55 -18.13
CA ASP A 29 -1.51 -1.91 -18.96
C ASP A 29 -0.21 -1.52 -18.26
N PHE A 30 0.66 -2.52 -18.07
CA PHE A 30 1.97 -2.37 -17.44
C PHE A 30 3.14 -2.49 -18.44
N SER A 31 2.84 -2.72 -19.73
CA SER A 31 3.84 -2.98 -20.76
C SER A 31 4.81 -1.83 -21.01
N GLY A 32 4.38 -0.59 -20.72
CA GLY A 32 5.20 0.62 -20.85
C GLY A 32 6.21 0.84 -19.71
N VAL A 33 6.24 -0.02 -18.68
CA VAL A 33 7.15 0.15 -17.54
C VAL A 33 8.54 -0.38 -17.85
N GLU A 34 9.54 0.51 -17.83
CA GLU A 34 10.93 0.21 -18.14
C GLU A 34 11.71 -0.05 -16.85
N LEU A 35 11.96 -1.32 -16.56
CA LEU A 35 12.63 -1.72 -15.33
C LEU A 35 14.16 -1.76 -15.45
N SER A 36 14.77 -1.56 -16.61
CA SER A 36 16.21 -1.84 -16.80
C SER A 36 17.12 -1.02 -15.85
N GLY A 37 18.07 -1.72 -15.22
CA GLY A 37 19.10 -1.13 -14.34
C GLY A 37 18.62 -0.62 -12.97
N ALA A 38 17.35 -0.80 -12.59
CA ALA A 38 16.87 -0.47 -11.24
C ALA A 38 17.04 -1.65 -10.27
N LYS A 39 17.68 -1.43 -9.12
CA LYS A 39 17.78 -2.43 -8.03
C LYS A 39 16.67 -2.29 -7.01
N GLU A 40 16.13 -1.08 -6.87
CA GLU A 40 15.00 -0.78 -6.00
C GLU A 40 13.87 -0.15 -6.82
N ILE A 41 12.66 -0.68 -6.65
CA ILE A 41 11.45 -0.17 -7.29
C ILE A 41 10.52 0.35 -6.19
N VAL A 42 10.22 1.63 -6.24
CA VAL A 42 9.29 2.30 -5.34
C VAL A 42 7.94 2.41 -6.05
N LEU A 43 6.90 1.85 -5.46
CA LEU A 43 5.54 1.83 -5.95
C LEU A 43 4.72 2.83 -5.14
N ASP A 44 4.40 3.98 -5.72
CA ASP A 44 3.53 4.98 -5.11
C ASP A 44 2.07 4.72 -5.47
N MET A 45 1.32 4.31 -4.45
CA MET A 45 -0.05 3.82 -4.58
C MET A 45 -1.09 4.89 -4.22
N ALA A 46 -0.66 6.13 -3.92
CA ALA A 46 -1.51 7.20 -3.37
C ALA A 46 -2.74 7.54 -4.23
N GLN A 47 -2.67 7.29 -5.53
CA GLN A 47 -3.70 7.69 -6.50
C GLN A 47 -4.38 6.49 -7.17
N ILE A 48 -4.16 5.29 -6.64
CA ILE A 48 -5.01 4.14 -6.97
C ILE A 48 -6.38 4.37 -6.33
N ARG A 49 -7.45 4.25 -7.13
CA ARG A 49 -8.83 4.41 -6.66
C ARG A 49 -9.54 3.07 -6.51
N LEU A 50 -9.21 2.12 -7.38
CA LEU A 50 -9.88 0.83 -7.44
C LEU A 50 -8.93 -0.28 -7.89
N LEU A 51 -9.13 -1.48 -7.31
CA LEU A 51 -8.52 -2.75 -7.70
C LEU A 51 -9.66 -3.76 -7.86
N ASN A 52 -9.81 -4.37 -9.04
CA ASN A 52 -10.74 -5.48 -9.22
C ASN A 52 -10.00 -6.80 -9.49
N SER A 53 -10.75 -7.90 -9.54
CA SER A 53 -10.17 -9.24 -9.68
C SER A 53 -9.33 -9.43 -10.95
N VAL A 54 -9.76 -8.86 -12.09
CA VAL A 54 -9.02 -9.01 -13.36
C VAL A 54 -7.75 -8.18 -13.32
N GLY A 55 -7.83 -6.92 -12.88
CA GLY A 55 -6.66 -6.05 -12.72
C GLY A 55 -5.65 -6.61 -11.72
N LEU A 56 -6.12 -7.18 -10.60
CA LEU A 56 -5.26 -7.82 -9.60
C LEU A 56 -4.51 -9.03 -10.17
N ARG A 57 -5.12 -9.80 -11.07
CA ARG A 57 -4.42 -10.88 -11.75
C ARG A 57 -3.29 -10.35 -12.63
N SER A 58 -3.56 -9.31 -13.42
CA SER A 58 -2.55 -8.66 -14.26
C SER A 58 -1.42 -8.07 -13.42
N TRP A 59 -1.75 -7.40 -12.32
CA TRP A 59 -0.80 -6.89 -11.34
C TRP A 59 0.11 -7.98 -10.78
N LEU A 60 -0.46 -9.09 -10.31
CA LEU A 60 0.32 -10.20 -9.74
C LEU A 60 1.24 -10.85 -10.78
N LEU A 61 0.79 -10.98 -12.03
CA LEU A 61 1.63 -11.49 -13.12
C LEU A 61 2.79 -10.54 -13.42
N TRP A 62 2.52 -9.23 -13.42
CA TRP A 62 3.53 -8.20 -13.66
C TRP A 62 4.57 -8.13 -12.54
N ILE A 63 4.15 -8.06 -11.28
CA ILE A 63 5.07 -8.07 -10.11
C ILE A 63 6.00 -9.29 -10.15
N LYS A 64 5.47 -10.48 -10.49
CA LYS A 64 6.27 -11.71 -10.58
C LYS A 64 7.40 -11.67 -11.62
N THR A 65 7.34 -10.76 -12.60
CA THR A 65 8.40 -10.66 -13.62
C THR A 65 9.70 -10.06 -13.09
N PHE A 66 9.67 -9.41 -11.92
CA PHE A 66 10.83 -8.71 -11.37
C PHE A 66 10.97 -8.82 -9.85
N ALA A 67 9.95 -9.30 -9.13
CA ALA A 67 10.06 -9.60 -7.72
C ALA A 67 11.06 -10.73 -7.47
N GLY A 68 11.94 -10.56 -6.48
CA GLY A 68 13.00 -11.52 -6.14
C GLY A 68 14.40 -11.05 -6.53
N ASP A 69 14.56 -10.45 -7.72
CA ASP A 69 15.85 -9.91 -8.18
C ASP A 69 16.11 -8.48 -7.67
N ARG A 70 15.06 -7.86 -7.12
CA ARG A 70 15.01 -6.43 -6.79
C ARG A 70 14.27 -6.20 -5.49
N SER A 71 14.61 -5.11 -4.81
CA SER A 71 13.85 -4.65 -3.66
C SER A 71 12.60 -3.89 -4.13
N LEU A 72 11.45 -4.20 -3.53
CA LEU A 72 10.21 -3.48 -3.78
C LEU A 72 9.84 -2.66 -2.54
N VAL A 73 9.40 -1.42 -2.75
CA VAL A 73 9.01 -0.51 -1.68
C VAL A 73 7.64 0.06 -2.00
N PHE A 74 6.65 -0.23 -1.17
CA PHE A 74 5.32 0.33 -1.31
C PHE A 74 5.20 1.59 -0.46
N ILE A 75 4.82 2.72 -1.06
CA ILE A 75 4.55 3.98 -0.36
C ILE A 75 3.11 4.44 -0.57
N ASN A 76 2.61 5.20 0.40
CA ASN A 76 1.31 5.87 0.38
C ASN A 76 0.14 4.93 0.06
N CYS A 77 0.17 3.72 0.62
CA CYS A 77 -0.83 2.70 0.32
C CYS A 77 -2.20 3.06 0.90
N PRO A 78 -3.23 3.29 0.08
CA PRO A 78 -4.59 3.50 0.57
C PRO A 78 -5.15 2.20 1.19
N ARG A 79 -6.20 2.33 2.01
CA ARG A 79 -6.83 1.21 2.72
C ARG A 79 -7.13 0.01 1.82
N HIS A 80 -7.74 0.27 0.66
CA HIS A 80 -8.11 -0.79 -0.27
C HIS A 80 -6.90 -1.53 -0.86
N VAL A 81 -5.72 -0.90 -0.97
CA VAL A 81 -4.47 -1.59 -1.34
C VAL A 81 -3.97 -2.47 -0.19
N VAL A 82 -4.00 -1.96 1.04
CA VAL A 82 -3.65 -2.74 2.24
C VAL A 82 -4.55 -3.97 2.40
N ASP A 83 -5.84 -3.82 2.12
CA ASP A 83 -6.79 -4.93 2.11
C ASP A 83 -6.35 -6.02 1.11
N GLN A 84 -5.88 -5.65 -0.08
CA GLN A 84 -5.35 -6.62 -1.05
C GLN A 84 -4.03 -7.26 -0.59
N MET A 85 -3.15 -6.54 0.11
CA MET A 85 -1.93 -7.11 0.70
C MET A 85 -2.22 -8.21 1.74
N ASN A 86 -3.34 -8.09 2.45
CA ASN A 86 -3.82 -9.05 3.44
C ASN A 86 -4.54 -10.25 2.79
N ILE A 87 -5.19 -10.07 1.64
CA ILE A 87 -6.02 -11.09 0.98
C ILE A 87 -5.23 -11.93 -0.02
N LEU A 88 -4.35 -11.31 -0.81
CA LEU A 88 -3.75 -11.93 -1.98
C LEU A 88 -2.29 -12.31 -1.76
N ASP A 89 -2.01 -13.60 -1.92
CA ASP A 89 -0.65 -14.12 -1.97
C ASP A 89 0.12 -13.54 -3.16
N GLY A 90 1.35 -13.09 -2.90
CA GLY A 90 2.22 -12.49 -3.91
C GLY A 90 1.94 -11.02 -4.22
N PHE A 91 0.89 -10.40 -3.66
CA PHE A 91 0.69 -8.95 -3.80
C PHE A 91 1.83 -8.18 -3.11
N LEU A 92 2.20 -8.64 -1.92
CA LEU A 92 3.39 -8.22 -1.18
C LEU A 92 4.41 -9.38 -1.18
N PRO A 93 5.30 -9.48 -2.18
CA PRO A 93 6.29 -10.55 -2.26
C PRO A 93 7.37 -10.42 -1.17
N LEU A 94 8.16 -11.48 -0.92
CA LEU A 94 9.17 -11.50 0.15
C LEU A 94 10.25 -10.41 0.03
N SER A 95 10.57 -9.96 -1.19
CA SER A 95 11.53 -8.87 -1.42
C SER A 95 10.92 -7.47 -1.26
N ALA A 96 9.63 -7.39 -0.93
CA ALA A 96 8.91 -6.15 -0.72
C ALA A 96 8.88 -5.75 0.75
N ARG A 97 8.86 -4.43 0.96
CA ARG A 97 8.50 -3.81 2.23
C ARG A 97 7.45 -2.75 1.99
N VAL A 98 6.62 -2.49 2.99
CA VAL A 98 5.71 -1.35 3.00
C VAL A 98 6.37 -0.26 3.81
N GLU A 99 6.55 0.91 3.24
CA GLU A 99 7.16 2.07 3.89
C GLU A 99 6.09 3.01 4.48
N SER A 100 4.95 3.15 3.80
CA SER A 100 3.82 3.89 4.34
C SER A 100 2.46 3.45 3.81
N PHE A 101 1.44 3.55 4.67
CA PHE A 101 0.05 3.22 4.35
C PHE A 101 -0.91 4.05 5.19
N PHE A 102 -2.14 4.25 4.70
CA PHE A 102 -3.16 5.04 5.37
C PHE A 102 -3.99 4.19 6.32
N VAL A 103 -4.19 4.66 7.56
CA VAL A 103 -5.09 4.05 8.54
C VAL A 103 -6.34 4.92 8.65
N PRO A 104 -7.53 4.39 8.32
CA PRO A 104 -8.76 5.17 8.35
C PRO A 104 -9.27 5.32 9.79
N TYR A 105 -9.88 6.46 10.07
CA TYR A 105 -10.61 6.73 11.29
C TYR A 105 -12.00 7.26 10.93
N PHE A 106 -13.00 6.91 11.72
CA PHE A 106 -14.38 7.36 11.57
C PHE A 106 -14.87 8.08 12.82
N CYS A 107 -15.52 9.22 12.63
CA CYS A 107 -16.12 10.00 13.72
C CYS A 107 -17.63 9.81 13.73
N GLU A 108 -18.16 9.12 14.74
CA GLU A 108 -19.61 8.92 14.87
C GLU A 108 -20.40 10.23 15.11
N HIS A 109 -19.75 11.28 15.61
CA HIS A 109 -20.43 12.55 15.91
C HIS A 109 -20.73 13.41 14.69
N CYS A 110 -19.87 13.38 13.66
CA CYS A 110 -20.04 14.20 12.46
C CYS A 110 -20.05 13.39 11.17
N GLU A 111 -20.02 12.05 11.28
CA GLU A 111 -20.05 11.07 10.19
C GLU A 111 -18.93 11.25 9.15
N LYS A 112 -17.86 11.95 9.53
CA LYS A 112 -16.69 12.16 8.66
C LYS A 112 -15.61 11.13 8.94
N THR A 113 -14.92 10.76 7.86
CA THR A 113 -13.72 9.96 7.91
C THR A 113 -12.48 10.84 7.83
N ASP A 114 -11.40 10.35 8.40
CA ASP A 114 -10.05 10.90 8.23
C ASP A 114 -9.08 9.74 8.05
N SER A 115 -7.85 10.02 7.64
CA SER A 115 -6.81 8.99 7.50
C SER A 115 -5.47 9.48 7.99
N VAL A 116 -4.78 8.61 8.73
CA VAL A 116 -3.41 8.87 9.21
C VAL A 116 -2.44 8.08 8.35
N LEU A 117 -1.41 8.73 7.83
CA LEU A 117 -0.32 8.04 7.14
C LEU A 117 0.60 7.41 8.19
N ALA A 118 0.55 6.08 8.30
CA ALA A 118 1.48 5.29 9.08
C ALA A 118 2.83 5.20 8.34
N VAL A 119 3.93 5.50 9.03
CA VAL A 119 5.28 5.44 8.46
C VAL A 119 6.11 4.39 9.18
N ARG A 120 6.81 3.55 8.40
CA ARG A 120 7.69 2.50 8.91
C ARG A 120 8.79 3.08 9.80
N GLY A 121 9.06 2.42 10.93
CA GLY A 121 10.06 2.85 11.91
C GLY A 121 9.61 3.99 12.83
N LYS A 122 8.49 4.68 12.52
CA LYS A 122 7.88 5.70 13.38
C LYS A 122 6.59 5.20 14.02
N ASP A 123 5.65 4.75 13.19
CA ASP A 123 4.29 4.40 13.60
C ASP A 123 4.06 2.87 13.61
N TYR A 124 4.92 2.11 12.91
CA TYR A 124 4.90 0.66 12.92
C TYR A 124 6.27 0.04 12.59
N MET A 125 6.39 -1.25 12.88
CA MET A 125 7.49 -2.11 12.45
C MET A 125 6.94 -3.45 11.96
N GLU A 126 7.50 -3.95 10.86
CA GLU A 126 7.21 -5.29 10.35
C GLU A 126 7.94 -6.35 11.19
N ALA A 127 7.35 -7.53 11.27
CA ALA A 127 8.01 -8.67 11.90
C ALA A 127 9.26 -9.08 11.11
N THR A 128 10.30 -9.45 11.85
CA THR A 128 11.55 -10.00 11.32
C THR A 128 11.78 -11.37 11.94
N ALA A 129 12.86 -12.06 11.54
CA ALA A 129 13.27 -13.30 12.17
C ALA A 129 13.48 -13.18 13.70
N ASN A 130 13.79 -11.97 14.19
CA ASN A 130 14.18 -11.72 15.58
C ASN A 130 13.22 -10.81 16.35
N ALA A 131 12.18 -10.26 15.71
CA ALA A 131 11.26 -9.31 16.34
C ALA A 131 9.84 -9.48 15.80
N LYS A 132 8.84 -9.33 16.68
CA LYS A 132 7.44 -9.27 16.27
C LYS A 132 7.12 -7.93 15.62
N GLU A 133 6.04 -7.91 14.85
CA GLU A 133 5.44 -6.69 14.36
C GLU A 133 4.97 -5.79 15.52
N GLY A 134 4.89 -4.49 15.27
CA GLY A 134 4.41 -3.52 16.25
C GLY A 134 3.73 -2.35 15.56
N VAL A 135 2.67 -1.82 16.17
CA VAL A 135 1.93 -0.64 15.69
C VAL A 135 1.71 0.28 16.90
N THR A 136 2.10 1.54 16.78
CA THR A 136 2.01 2.54 17.85
C THR A 136 0.90 3.57 17.63
N LEU A 137 0.15 3.46 16.52
CA LEU A 137 -1.00 4.32 16.25
C LEU A 137 -2.09 4.13 17.30
N PRO A 138 -2.70 5.23 17.78
CA PRO A 138 -3.75 5.17 18.78
C PRO A 138 -5.05 4.64 18.16
N ASP A 139 -5.86 3.96 18.95
CA ASP A 139 -7.17 3.46 18.53
C ASP A 139 -8.18 4.58 18.32
N GLU A 140 -7.92 5.72 18.98
CA GLU A 140 -8.79 6.87 19.00
C GLU A 140 -7.94 8.14 18.83
N LYS A 141 -8.49 9.14 18.16
CA LYS A 141 -7.86 10.46 18.03
C LYS A 141 -8.91 11.57 18.04
N THR A 142 -8.47 12.80 18.16
CA THR A 142 -9.35 13.97 18.01
C THR A 142 -9.70 14.16 16.53
N CYS A 143 -10.99 14.28 16.24
CA CYS A 143 -11.53 14.55 14.92
C CYS A 143 -11.16 15.98 14.48
N PRO A 144 -10.51 16.17 13.33
CA PRO A 144 -10.13 17.50 12.84
C PRO A 144 -11.33 18.35 12.38
N HIS A 145 -12.54 17.78 12.30
CA HIS A 145 -13.72 18.47 11.79
C HIS A 145 -14.66 19.00 12.87
N CYS A 146 -14.77 18.32 14.02
CA CYS A 146 -15.70 18.69 15.10
C CYS A 146 -15.05 18.65 16.49
N ASN A 147 -13.76 18.33 16.59
CA ASN A 147 -12.99 18.18 17.83
C ASN A 147 -13.51 17.10 18.81
N GLN A 148 -14.45 16.26 18.40
CA GLN A 148 -14.86 15.08 19.16
C GLN A 148 -13.92 13.90 18.90
N GLN A 149 -14.11 12.81 19.63
CA GLN A 149 -13.35 11.58 19.43
C GLN A 149 -13.75 10.91 18.10
N MET A 150 -12.76 10.30 17.45
CA MET A 150 -12.95 9.41 16.31
C MET A 150 -12.10 8.16 16.49
N GLU A 151 -12.61 7.03 16.01
CA GLU A 151 -12.05 5.71 16.25
C GLU A 151 -11.47 5.11 14.98
N MET A 152 -10.50 4.21 15.10
CA MET A 152 -9.90 3.50 13.98
C MET A 152 -10.96 2.65 13.26
N ASP A 153 -11.19 2.91 11.98
CA ASP A 153 -12.27 2.30 11.18
C ASP A 153 -11.82 1.00 10.50
N VAL A 154 -11.09 0.17 11.24
CA VAL A 154 -10.62 -1.15 10.82
C VAL A 154 -10.49 -2.11 11.99
N LEU A 155 -10.69 -3.40 11.72
CA LEU A 155 -10.33 -4.45 12.67
C LEU A 155 -8.82 -4.63 12.68
N LYS A 156 -8.14 -4.11 13.70
CA LYS A 156 -6.67 -4.07 13.82
C LYS A 156 -5.99 -5.39 13.46
N ASP A 157 -6.44 -6.49 14.06
CA ASP A 157 -5.85 -7.82 13.85
C ASP A 157 -5.89 -8.31 12.40
N ARG A 158 -6.88 -7.84 11.64
CA ARG A 158 -7.01 -8.15 10.21
C ARG A 158 -6.23 -7.17 9.36
N TYR A 159 -6.40 -5.87 9.65
CA TYR A 159 -5.83 -4.81 8.84
C TYR A 159 -4.31 -4.78 8.86
N PHE A 160 -3.70 -4.99 10.03
CA PHE A 160 -2.24 -5.01 10.18
C PHE A 160 -1.63 -6.41 9.97
N SER A 161 -2.41 -7.39 9.48
CA SER A 161 -1.92 -8.77 9.35
C SER A 161 -0.79 -8.93 8.32
N PHE A 162 -0.70 -8.05 7.32
CA PHE A 162 0.40 -8.00 6.35
C PHE A 162 1.76 -7.69 6.98
N LEU A 163 1.80 -7.08 8.18
CA LEU A 163 3.04 -6.79 8.90
C LEU A 163 3.69 -8.03 9.50
N LYS A 164 2.94 -9.14 9.60
CA LYS A 164 3.43 -10.40 10.13
C LYS A 164 4.41 -11.03 9.16
N HIS A 165 5.36 -11.78 9.71
CA HIS A 165 6.40 -12.42 8.92
C HIS A 165 5.76 -13.44 7.98
N LYS A 166 5.75 -13.15 6.67
CA LYS A 166 5.35 -14.10 5.64
C LYS A 166 6.51 -15.10 5.50
N LYS A 167 6.25 -16.36 5.88
CA LYS A 167 7.18 -17.48 5.68
C LYS A 167 7.33 -17.80 4.19
#